data_AF-A0A937QM39-F1
#
_entry.id   AF-A0A937QM39-F1
#
_cell.length_a   1.000
_cell.length_b   1.000
_cell.length_c   1.000
_cell.angle_alpha   90.00
_cell.angle_beta   90.00
_cell.angle_gamma   90.00
#
_symmetry.space_group_name_H-M   'P 1'
#
loop_
_entity.id
_entity.type
_entity.pdbx_description
1 polymer ?
#
loop_
_entity_poly.entity_id
_entity_poly.type
_entity_poly.pdbx_seq_one_letter_code
_entity_poly.pdbx_strand_id
1 'polypeptide(L)'
;TSQIRAAQPTVEYALGLKPKQVVQYDIPDDSGVKTATLAMEKANAMTSWVVRSSQGILLRRFADTNGDRVVDQWSYYKDGLEVYRDIDTDHNTKPDQCRWLGVAGSRWGIDSNEDGILDGWKGLSPEEATAEIVTALANRDQPSFQRLLPSDAELTGVGFSQELLDQVRARVEAARERFGRLSQEQKEVTPQTQWTAMLAGLPGVLPKSTEGASNDVVAYDNVVALTDGGNAGGGQVFVGSLVCFGNVWRPIDLPQLPSGSETVAESFSLFSPKVDGAAFQTGAVPSEPLQPFLEQLRAIEQKMQGATGADMAQLLTKQVQILEEVAELAQGNEREFWFRQLAETLAAAAQEGTMPDALAQLERLSERLPADDPLKSFLAFRLASARYASSMQEPGADIEDIQAAWLEELALFVETHPEAKDAAEAMLQISIADEFSGKEEAAMKRYQQIVERFPSSPSARKASGALRRLQAVGQPLDLSGTTINGKKLSLRNLKGKPVLVHYWATWCEPCKVDIARIRELEEKYRRDIDVVGIALDGDKASLQRFLQSKPLNWPQLYEPGGLDGRLAEELGVLTLPTMLLLDKEGVVVERNLMVTDLENSLKSIIAN
;
A
#
# COMPACT_ATOMS: atom_id res chain seq x y z
N THR A 1 46.09 -45.16 -17.44
CA THR A 1 46.62 -44.03 -18.23
C THR A 1 45.45 -43.29 -18.85
N SER A 2 45.44 -41.95 -18.74
CA SER A 2 44.50 -41.03 -19.39
C SER A 2 43.02 -41.10 -18.93
N GLN A 3 42.72 -40.57 -17.73
CA GLN A 3 41.44 -39.89 -17.56
C GLN A 3 41.47 -38.68 -18.49
N ILE A 4 40.74 -38.74 -19.60
CA ILE A 4 40.52 -37.60 -20.48
C ILE A 4 39.79 -36.56 -19.61
N ARG A 5 40.53 -35.60 -19.07
CA ARG A 5 39.93 -34.42 -18.44
C ARG A 5 39.27 -33.65 -19.58
N ALA A 6 37.96 -33.44 -19.48
CA ALA A 6 37.27 -32.48 -20.34
C ALA A 6 38.08 -31.17 -20.35
N ALA A 7 38.30 -30.60 -21.54
CA ALA A 7 39.01 -29.34 -21.65
C ALA A 7 38.30 -28.29 -20.78
N GLN A 8 39.07 -27.53 -19.99
CA GLN A 8 38.48 -26.42 -19.24
C GLN A 8 37.87 -25.43 -20.23
N PRO A 9 36.68 -24.87 -19.95
CA PRO A 9 36.09 -23.83 -20.79
C PRO A 9 37.07 -22.65 -20.92
N THR A 10 37.02 -21.94 -22.05
CA THR A 10 37.84 -20.73 -22.25
C THR A 10 37.05 -19.48 -21.89
N VAL A 11 37.76 -18.38 -21.64
CA VAL A 11 37.15 -17.07 -21.39
C VAL A 11 36.32 -16.62 -22.60
N GLU A 12 36.83 -16.84 -23.81
CA GLU A 12 36.14 -16.49 -25.06
C GLU A 12 34.83 -17.26 -25.21
N TYR A 13 34.83 -18.56 -24.92
CA TYR A 13 33.62 -19.37 -24.94
C TYR A 13 32.59 -18.88 -23.92
N ALA A 14 33.04 -18.65 -22.68
CA ALA A 14 32.20 -18.21 -21.58
C ALA A 14 31.56 -16.83 -21.84
N LEU A 15 32.32 -15.89 -22.41
CA LEU A 15 31.81 -14.55 -22.79
C LEU A 15 30.94 -14.57 -24.05
N GLY A 16 31.10 -15.58 -24.91
CA GLY A 16 30.29 -15.78 -26.12
C GLY A 16 28.87 -16.31 -25.85
N LEU A 17 28.62 -16.89 -24.67
CA LEU A 17 27.28 -17.31 -24.26
C LEU A 17 26.40 -16.07 -24.05
N LYS A 18 25.24 -16.04 -24.70
CA LYS A 18 24.29 -14.92 -24.66
C LYS A 18 23.05 -15.30 -23.84
N PRO A 19 22.44 -14.34 -23.12
CA PRO A 19 21.18 -14.57 -22.44
C PRO A 19 20.09 -14.94 -23.45
N LYS A 20 19.11 -15.73 -23.02
CA LYS A 20 17.95 -16.08 -23.87
C LYS A 20 17.07 -14.88 -24.18
N GLN A 21 16.91 -13.98 -23.21
CA GLN A 21 16.11 -12.78 -23.36
C GLN A 21 16.96 -11.54 -23.59
N VAL A 22 16.33 -10.49 -24.11
CA VAL A 22 16.99 -9.20 -24.34
C VAL A 22 17.26 -8.52 -23.00
N VAL A 23 18.54 -8.29 -22.70
CA VAL A 23 18.98 -7.60 -21.49
C VAL A 23 20.30 -6.88 -21.75
N GLN A 24 20.51 -5.75 -21.06
CA GLN A 24 21.78 -5.05 -21.07
C GLN A 24 22.72 -5.65 -20.02
N TYR A 25 23.92 -6.03 -20.42
CA TYR A 25 24.96 -6.59 -19.57
C TYR A 25 26.35 -6.21 -20.12
N ASP A 26 27.40 -6.44 -19.33
CA ASP A 26 28.75 -6.08 -19.74
C ASP A 26 29.26 -7.00 -20.84
N ILE A 27 29.64 -6.38 -21.96
CA ILE A 27 30.28 -7.03 -23.10
C ILE A 27 31.69 -6.41 -23.23
N PRO A 28 32.74 -7.07 -22.71
CA PRO A 28 34.10 -6.56 -22.81
C PRO A 28 34.56 -6.51 -24.27
N ASP A 29 35.41 -5.54 -24.58
CA ASP A 29 36.07 -5.44 -25.89
C ASP A 29 37.16 -6.53 -26.06
N ASP A 30 37.78 -6.61 -27.23
CA ASP A 30 38.80 -7.62 -27.55
C ASP A 30 39.99 -7.62 -26.58
N SER A 31 40.33 -6.47 -26.01
CA SER A 31 41.39 -6.34 -25.01
C SER A 31 40.93 -6.86 -23.64
N GLY A 32 39.71 -6.51 -23.25
CA GLY A 32 39.05 -6.99 -22.05
C GLY A 32 38.85 -8.50 -22.05
N VAL A 33 38.51 -9.10 -23.19
CA VAL A 33 38.39 -10.57 -23.35
C VAL A 33 39.74 -11.25 -23.07
N LYS A 34 40.84 -10.75 -23.66
CA LYS A 34 42.18 -11.33 -23.49
C LYS A 34 42.74 -11.23 -22.07
N THR A 35 42.27 -10.26 -21.30
CA THR A 35 42.75 -9.98 -19.94
C THR A 35 41.79 -10.43 -18.85
N ALA A 36 40.61 -10.92 -19.22
CA ALA A 36 39.65 -11.50 -18.31
C ALA A 36 40.13 -12.88 -17.81
N THR A 37 39.63 -13.26 -16.63
CA THR A 37 39.98 -14.52 -15.96
C THR A 37 38.75 -15.39 -15.83
N LEU A 38 38.97 -16.71 -15.90
CA LEU A 38 37.94 -17.72 -15.66
C LEU A 38 38.43 -18.64 -14.55
N ALA A 39 37.64 -18.76 -13.49
CA ALA A 39 37.96 -19.63 -12.35
C ALA A 39 36.74 -20.43 -11.92
N MET A 40 36.98 -21.62 -11.37
CA MET A 40 35.94 -22.41 -10.72
C MET A 40 35.83 -22.01 -9.26
N GLU A 41 34.64 -21.62 -8.81
CA GLU A 41 34.31 -21.26 -7.44
C GLU A 41 33.30 -22.27 -6.87
N LYS A 42 33.40 -22.60 -5.58
CA LYS A 42 32.43 -23.47 -4.88
C LYS A 42 31.88 -22.73 -3.66
N ALA A 43 30.57 -22.55 -3.62
CA ALA A 43 29.87 -21.86 -2.54
C ALA A 43 28.45 -22.41 -2.38
N ASN A 44 27.95 -22.53 -1.15
CA ASN A 44 26.56 -22.95 -0.85
C ASN A 44 26.09 -24.21 -1.60
N ALA A 45 26.93 -25.25 -1.63
CA ALA A 45 26.70 -26.51 -2.37
C ALA A 45 26.64 -26.41 -3.91
N MET A 46 26.80 -25.22 -4.49
CA MET A 46 26.86 -24.96 -5.92
C MET A 46 28.32 -24.91 -6.41
N THR A 47 28.58 -25.46 -7.60
CA THR A 47 29.87 -25.34 -8.30
C THR A 47 29.70 -24.41 -9.48
N SER A 48 30.57 -23.42 -9.66
CA SER A 48 30.37 -22.42 -10.72
C SER A 48 31.65 -22.04 -11.44
N TRP A 49 31.53 -21.83 -12.74
CA TRP A 49 32.51 -21.14 -13.57
C TRP A 49 32.24 -19.63 -13.51
N VAL A 50 33.25 -18.86 -13.11
CA VAL A 50 33.14 -17.42 -12.87
C VAL A 50 34.11 -16.67 -13.75
N VAL A 51 33.59 -15.74 -14.56
CA VAL A 51 34.39 -14.86 -15.42
C VAL A 51 34.51 -13.48 -14.78
N ARG A 52 35.72 -12.98 -14.63
CA ARG A 52 36.00 -11.63 -14.12
C ARG A 52 36.84 -10.82 -15.09
N SER A 53 36.61 -9.52 -15.17
CA SER A 53 37.47 -8.59 -15.91
C SER A 53 38.87 -8.54 -15.30
N SER A 54 39.82 -7.88 -15.97
CA SER A 54 41.17 -7.62 -15.45
C SER A 54 41.19 -6.81 -14.15
N GLN A 55 40.10 -6.09 -13.85
CA GLN A 55 39.90 -5.33 -12.61
C GLN A 55 39.17 -6.13 -11.52
N GLY A 56 38.84 -7.41 -11.77
CA GLY A 56 38.14 -8.29 -10.84
C GLY A 56 36.61 -8.15 -10.84
N ILE A 57 36.05 -7.30 -11.69
CA ILE A 57 34.61 -7.10 -11.84
C ILE A 57 33.98 -8.37 -12.40
N LEU A 58 32.89 -8.84 -11.79
CA LEU A 58 32.19 -10.05 -12.20
C LEU A 58 31.44 -9.81 -13.52
N LEU A 59 31.69 -10.65 -14.53
CA LEU A 59 31.09 -10.55 -15.86
C LEU A 59 30.07 -11.65 -16.11
N ARG A 60 30.40 -12.90 -15.76
CA ARG A 60 29.53 -14.08 -15.94
C ARG A 60 29.67 -15.05 -14.77
N ARG A 61 28.61 -15.80 -14.50
CA ARG A 61 28.66 -16.98 -13.63
C ARG A 61 27.80 -18.09 -14.24
N PHE A 62 28.36 -19.27 -14.38
CA PHE A 62 27.67 -20.46 -14.90
C PHE A 62 27.73 -21.54 -13.84
N ALA A 63 26.58 -21.93 -13.30
CA ALA A 63 26.51 -22.77 -12.12
C ALA A 63 25.85 -24.12 -12.39
N ASP A 64 26.39 -25.13 -11.72
CA ASP A 64 25.81 -26.43 -11.46
C ASP A 64 25.24 -26.37 -10.04
N THR A 65 23.91 -26.39 -9.93
CA THR A 65 23.20 -26.24 -8.65
C THR A 65 22.79 -27.59 -8.04
N ASN A 66 22.81 -28.68 -8.81
CA ASN A 66 22.38 -30.01 -8.37
C ASN A 66 23.55 -31.02 -8.16
N GLY A 67 24.77 -30.66 -8.59
CA GLY A 67 26.00 -31.45 -8.45
C GLY A 67 26.22 -32.51 -9.53
N ASP A 68 25.47 -32.51 -10.62
CA ASP A 68 25.58 -33.47 -11.74
C ASP A 68 26.69 -33.14 -12.74
N ARG A 69 27.37 -32.00 -12.54
CA ARG A 69 28.46 -31.45 -13.38
C ARG A 69 28.00 -30.88 -14.71
N VAL A 70 26.72 -30.56 -14.84
CA VAL A 70 26.11 -29.84 -15.95
C VAL A 70 25.72 -28.44 -15.46
N VAL A 71 25.92 -27.42 -16.28
CA VAL A 71 25.47 -26.07 -15.94
C VAL A 71 23.95 -26.04 -16.13
N ASP A 72 23.25 -25.64 -15.09
CA ASP A 72 21.79 -25.47 -15.06
C ASP A 72 21.38 -24.01 -14.80
N GLN A 73 22.36 -23.11 -14.64
CA GLN A 73 22.11 -21.71 -14.38
C GLN A 73 23.16 -20.80 -15.03
N TRP A 74 22.71 -19.80 -15.79
CA TRP A 74 23.57 -18.84 -16.50
C TRP A 74 23.26 -17.42 -16.03
N SER A 75 24.21 -16.78 -15.36
CA SER A 75 24.09 -15.44 -14.78
C SER A 75 24.94 -14.41 -15.52
N TYR A 76 24.34 -13.23 -15.73
CA TYR A 76 24.88 -12.11 -16.49
C TYR A 76 24.92 -10.86 -15.62
N TYR A 77 26.00 -10.09 -15.77
CA TYR A 77 26.31 -8.98 -14.88
C TYR A 77 26.52 -7.68 -15.65
N LYS A 78 26.14 -6.56 -15.02
CA LYS A 78 26.44 -5.19 -15.45
C LYS A 78 27.08 -4.46 -14.28
N ASP A 79 28.27 -3.91 -14.49
CA ASP A 79 29.07 -3.25 -13.45
C ASP A 79 29.29 -4.13 -12.20
N GLY A 80 29.36 -5.45 -12.39
CA GLY A 80 29.52 -6.45 -11.33
C GLY A 80 28.25 -6.80 -10.55
N LEU A 81 27.11 -6.18 -10.85
CA LEU A 81 25.80 -6.53 -10.30
C LEU A 81 25.10 -7.53 -11.21
N GLU A 82 24.49 -8.57 -10.62
CA GLU A 82 23.74 -9.55 -11.41
C GLU A 82 22.46 -8.91 -11.91
N VAL A 83 22.30 -8.82 -13.23
CA VAL A 83 21.15 -8.17 -13.87
C VAL A 83 20.19 -9.17 -14.51
N TYR A 84 20.67 -10.37 -14.81
CA TYR A 84 19.88 -11.39 -15.48
C TYR A 84 20.39 -12.80 -15.22
N ARG A 85 19.48 -13.77 -15.22
CA ARG A 85 19.79 -15.19 -15.10
C ARG A 85 18.80 -16.06 -15.87
N ASP A 86 19.34 -17.02 -16.63
CA ASP A 86 18.62 -18.16 -17.18
C ASP A 86 18.74 -19.37 -16.24
N ILE A 87 17.68 -20.16 -16.10
CA ILE A 87 17.57 -21.29 -15.18
C ILE A 87 16.95 -22.47 -15.93
N ASP A 88 17.61 -23.61 -15.87
CA ASP A 88 17.16 -24.93 -16.31
C ASP A 88 16.77 -25.73 -15.05
N THR A 89 15.47 -25.81 -14.78
CA THR A 89 14.91 -26.41 -13.57
C THR A 89 14.59 -27.89 -13.71
N ASP A 90 14.48 -28.41 -14.93
CA ASP A 90 14.26 -29.84 -15.20
C ASP A 90 15.55 -30.59 -15.60
N HIS A 91 16.65 -29.84 -15.71
CA HIS A 91 18.02 -30.30 -15.99
C HIS A 91 18.17 -30.97 -17.36
N ASN A 92 17.45 -30.48 -18.37
CA ASN A 92 17.50 -31.01 -19.72
C ASN A 92 18.49 -30.27 -20.65
N THR A 93 19.29 -29.36 -20.11
CA THR A 93 20.28 -28.48 -20.73
C THR A 93 19.74 -27.25 -21.43
N LYS A 94 18.45 -26.94 -21.26
CA LYS A 94 17.82 -25.75 -21.81
C LYS A 94 17.12 -24.96 -20.70
N PRO A 95 17.31 -23.63 -20.65
CA PRO A 95 16.58 -22.82 -19.70
C PRO A 95 15.08 -22.83 -19.95
N ASP A 96 14.29 -23.17 -18.93
CA ASP A 96 12.82 -23.04 -18.90
C ASP A 96 12.34 -21.81 -18.09
N GLN A 97 13.27 -21.11 -17.44
CA GLN A 97 12.98 -19.93 -16.62
C GLN A 97 14.03 -18.84 -16.84
N CYS A 98 13.58 -17.60 -16.78
CA CYS A 98 14.44 -16.43 -16.88
C CYS A 98 14.10 -15.41 -15.81
N ARG A 99 15.11 -14.69 -15.33
CA ARG A 99 14.94 -13.74 -14.23
C ARG A 99 15.76 -12.48 -14.46
N TRP A 100 15.10 -11.33 -14.34
CA TRP A 100 15.73 -10.01 -14.37
C TRP A 100 15.84 -9.49 -12.95
N LEU A 101 17.02 -8.97 -12.63
CA LEU A 101 17.44 -8.59 -11.30
C LEU A 101 17.88 -7.12 -11.35
N GLY A 102 16.95 -6.19 -11.15
CA GLY A 102 17.20 -4.76 -11.24
C GLY A 102 16.80 -4.02 -9.97
N VAL A 103 17.24 -2.77 -9.87
CA VAL A 103 16.77 -1.83 -8.82
C VAL A 103 15.43 -1.18 -9.18
N ALA A 104 15.01 -1.27 -10.44
CA ALA A 104 13.74 -0.74 -10.95
C ALA A 104 12.56 -1.72 -10.80
N GLY A 105 12.82 -2.93 -10.30
CA GLY A 105 11.84 -4.01 -10.19
C GLY A 105 12.47 -5.38 -10.46
N SER A 106 11.66 -6.44 -10.36
CA SER A 106 12.12 -7.80 -10.67
C SER A 106 11.08 -8.55 -11.50
N ARG A 107 11.57 -9.27 -12.51
CA ARG A 107 10.76 -10.12 -13.38
C ARG A 107 11.28 -11.55 -13.31
N TRP A 108 10.38 -12.52 -13.29
CA TRP A 108 10.69 -13.94 -13.35
C TRP A 108 9.73 -14.60 -14.32
N GLY A 109 10.20 -14.85 -15.54
CA GLY A 109 9.46 -15.48 -16.62
C GLY A 109 9.56 -17.00 -16.60
N ILE A 110 8.55 -17.64 -17.19
CA ILE A 110 8.47 -19.08 -17.43
C ILE A 110 8.37 -19.27 -18.95
N ASP A 111 9.18 -20.18 -19.49
CA ASP A 111 9.24 -20.62 -20.89
C ASP A 111 9.22 -22.16 -20.86
N SER A 112 8.04 -22.74 -20.62
CA SER A 112 7.87 -24.18 -20.38
C SER A 112 8.05 -25.00 -21.65
N ASN A 113 7.95 -24.38 -22.82
CA ASN A 113 8.14 -25.04 -24.11
C ASN A 113 9.55 -24.83 -24.70
N GLU A 114 10.37 -23.99 -24.05
CA GLU A 114 11.77 -23.67 -24.36
C GLU A 114 11.97 -23.05 -25.75
N ASP A 115 10.96 -22.34 -26.24
CA ASP A 115 11.00 -21.70 -27.56
C ASP A 115 11.64 -20.30 -27.53
N GLY A 116 11.97 -19.79 -26.34
CA GLY A 116 12.52 -18.47 -26.11
C GLY A 116 11.47 -17.37 -25.90
N ILE A 117 10.18 -17.72 -25.91
CA ILE A 117 9.05 -16.84 -25.67
C ILE A 117 8.41 -17.25 -24.35
N LEU A 118 8.22 -16.30 -23.44
CA LEU A 118 7.64 -16.63 -22.13
C LEU A 118 6.18 -17.10 -22.29
N ASP A 119 5.81 -18.17 -21.63
CA ASP A 119 4.43 -18.61 -21.48
C ASP A 119 3.71 -17.86 -20.36
N GLY A 120 4.46 -17.37 -19.38
CA GLY A 120 3.90 -16.67 -18.24
C GLY A 120 4.93 -16.12 -17.26
N TRP A 121 4.43 -15.66 -16.11
CA TRP A 121 5.23 -15.03 -15.07
C TRP A 121 5.12 -15.81 -13.76
N LYS A 122 6.27 -16.13 -13.17
CA LYS A 122 6.40 -16.65 -11.80
C LYS A 122 6.48 -15.52 -10.77
N GLY A 123 6.95 -14.36 -11.19
CA GLY A 123 7.00 -13.13 -10.39
C GLY A 123 7.13 -11.91 -11.28
N LEU A 124 6.38 -10.85 -10.99
CA LEU A 124 6.39 -9.60 -11.76
C LEU A 124 6.04 -8.46 -10.83
N SER A 125 6.95 -7.51 -10.61
CA SER A 125 6.68 -6.33 -9.78
C SER A 125 5.70 -5.37 -10.48
N PRO A 126 5.04 -4.45 -9.76
CA PRO A 126 4.05 -3.57 -10.36
C PRO A 126 4.68 -2.61 -11.39
N GLU A 127 5.88 -2.08 -11.11
CA GLU A 127 6.61 -1.23 -12.03
C GLU A 127 6.91 -1.97 -13.34
N GLU A 128 7.39 -3.20 -13.23
CA GLU A 128 7.72 -4.03 -14.39
C GLU A 128 6.47 -4.46 -15.17
N ALA A 129 5.34 -4.69 -14.49
CA ALA A 129 4.07 -4.91 -15.16
C ALA A 129 3.68 -3.69 -16.01
N THR A 130 3.83 -2.47 -15.51
CA THR A 130 3.56 -1.26 -16.30
C THR A 130 4.54 -1.06 -17.47
N ALA A 131 5.81 -1.40 -17.27
CA ALA A 131 6.82 -1.33 -18.33
C ALA A 131 6.53 -2.33 -19.46
N GLU A 132 6.08 -3.55 -19.14
CA GLU A 132 5.66 -4.55 -20.12
C GLU A 132 4.39 -4.12 -20.87
N ILE A 133 3.43 -3.46 -20.20
CA ILE A 133 2.25 -2.89 -20.88
C ILE A 133 2.65 -1.84 -21.90
N VAL A 134 3.53 -0.91 -21.54
CA VAL A 134 4.04 0.12 -22.46
C VAL A 134 4.79 -0.53 -23.62
N THR A 135 5.60 -1.54 -23.35
CA THR A 135 6.36 -2.28 -24.38
C THR A 135 5.41 -3.00 -25.36
N ALA A 136 4.37 -3.65 -24.85
CA ALA A 136 3.36 -4.31 -25.66
C ALA A 136 2.59 -3.31 -26.54
N LEU A 137 2.23 -2.14 -25.99
CA LEU A 137 1.61 -1.06 -26.75
C LEU A 137 2.55 -0.53 -27.84
N ALA A 138 3.79 -0.19 -27.49
CA ALA A 138 4.81 0.32 -28.41
C ALA A 138 5.04 -0.62 -29.60
N ASN A 139 5.10 -1.92 -29.35
CA ASN A 139 5.40 -2.94 -30.35
C ASN A 139 4.16 -3.52 -31.04
N ARG A 140 2.95 -3.09 -30.66
CA ARG A 140 1.68 -3.65 -31.19
C ARG A 140 1.55 -5.15 -30.91
N ASP A 141 2.07 -5.58 -29.76
CA ASP A 141 2.24 -6.98 -29.41
C ASP A 141 1.13 -7.45 -28.46
N GLN A 142 0.00 -7.84 -29.07
CA GLN A 142 -1.15 -8.36 -28.34
C GLN A 142 -0.84 -9.65 -27.55
N PRO A 143 -0.13 -10.66 -28.09
CA PRO A 143 0.27 -11.83 -27.31
C PRO A 143 1.04 -11.48 -26.02
N SER A 144 1.96 -10.51 -26.08
CA SER A 144 2.68 -10.04 -24.89
C SER A 144 1.75 -9.42 -23.84
N PHE A 145 0.81 -8.56 -24.24
CA PHE A 145 -0.17 -8.00 -23.29
C PHE A 145 -1.09 -9.08 -22.70
N GLN A 146 -1.55 -10.04 -23.50
CA GLN A 146 -2.43 -11.10 -23.03
C GLN A 146 -1.79 -12.00 -21.96
N ARG A 147 -0.46 -12.14 -21.95
CA ARG A 147 0.29 -12.86 -20.91
C ARG A 147 0.32 -12.11 -19.56
N LEU A 148 0.10 -10.79 -19.57
CA LEU A 148 0.05 -9.96 -18.36
C LEU A 148 -1.29 -10.11 -17.63
N LEU A 149 -2.38 -10.28 -18.38
CA LEU A 149 -3.73 -10.46 -17.83
C LEU A 149 -3.83 -11.72 -16.95
N PRO A 150 -4.65 -11.71 -15.89
CA PRO A 150 -4.84 -12.88 -15.05
C PRO A 150 -5.59 -13.99 -15.78
N SER A 151 -5.25 -15.23 -15.44
CA SER A 151 -6.02 -16.41 -15.82
C SER A 151 -7.29 -16.56 -14.98
N ASP A 152 -8.27 -17.32 -15.47
CA ASP A 152 -9.50 -17.58 -14.69
C ASP A 152 -9.23 -18.33 -13.38
N ALA A 153 -8.19 -19.18 -13.36
CA ALA A 153 -7.73 -19.85 -12.14
C ALA A 153 -7.19 -18.87 -11.10
N GLU A 154 -6.40 -17.87 -11.54
CA GLU A 154 -5.90 -16.80 -10.67
C GLU A 154 -7.05 -15.91 -10.17
N LEU A 155 -7.98 -15.53 -11.05
CA LEU A 155 -9.16 -14.74 -10.69
C LEU A 155 -10.04 -15.45 -9.65
N THR A 156 -10.27 -16.75 -9.82
CA THR A 156 -11.03 -17.56 -8.86
C THR A 156 -10.27 -17.74 -7.55
N GLY A 157 -8.94 -17.88 -7.62
CA GLY A 157 -8.07 -18.17 -6.47
C GLY A 157 -7.71 -16.96 -5.61
N VAL A 158 -7.74 -15.74 -6.15
CA VAL A 158 -7.37 -14.52 -5.42
C VAL A 158 -8.34 -14.21 -4.28
N GLY A 159 -9.58 -14.69 -4.39
CA GLY A 159 -10.57 -14.58 -3.34
C GLY A 159 -11.46 -13.35 -3.46
N PHE A 160 -11.80 -12.86 -4.65
CA PHE A 160 -12.89 -11.90 -4.80
C PHE A 160 -14.25 -12.53 -4.40
N SER A 161 -15.20 -11.72 -3.93
CA SER A 161 -16.62 -12.09 -3.84
C SER A 161 -17.16 -12.40 -5.24
N GLN A 162 -18.22 -13.19 -5.34
CA GLN A 162 -18.76 -13.59 -6.64
C GLN A 162 -19.16 -12.39 -7.52
N GLU A 163 -19.79 -11.37 -6.94
CA GLU A 163 -20.18 -10.15 -7.65
C GLU A 163 -18.95 -9.40 -8.18
N LEU A 164 -17.94 -9.18 -7.34
CA LEU A 164 -16.72 -8.47 -7.74
C LEU A 164 -15.89 -9.29 -8.73
N LEU A 165 -15.85 -10.61 -8.57
CA LEU A 165 -15.19 -11.53 -9.49
C LEU A 165 -15.79 -11.44 -10.89
N ASP A 166 -17.12 -11.39 -11.00
CA ASP A 166 -17.79 -11.28 -12.30
C ASP A 166 -17.51 -9.93 -12.98
N GLN A 167 -17.43 -8.84 -12.20
CA GLN A 167 -17.02 -7.52 -12.70
C GLN A 167 -15.58 -7.52 -13.20
N VAL A 168 -14.64 -8.03 -12.39
CA VAL A 168 -13.22 -8.10 -12.76
C VAL A 168 -13.02 -8.99 -13.99
N ARG A 169 -13.70 -10.14 -14.07
CA ARG A 169 -13.69 -11.01 -15.26
C ARG A 169 -14.13 -10.28 -16.51
N ALA A 170 -15.25 -9.55 -16.45
CA ALA A 170 -15.75 -8.81 -17.60
C ALA A 170 -14.74 -7.76 -18.10
N ARG A 171 -14.02 -7.10 -17.18
CA ARG A 171 -12.99 -6.11 -17.53
C ARG A 171 -11.74 -6.76 -18.12
N VAL A 172 -11.26 -7.86 -17.54
CA VAL A 172 -10.13 -8.63 -18.06
C VAL A 172 -10.42 -9.14 -19.47
N GLU A 173 -11.61 -9.67 -19.72
CA GLU A 173 -12.00 -10.14 -21.06
C GLU A 173 -12.15 -8.97 -22.05
N ALA A 174 -12.73 -7.84 -21.64
CA ALA A 174 -12.76 -6.65 -22.47
C ALA A 174 -11.36 -6.15 -22.84
N ALA A 175 -10.41 -6.17 -21.89
CA ALA A 175 -9.01 -5.84 -22.14
C ALA A 175 -8.37 -6.80 -23.14
N ARG A 176 -8.59 -8.11 -22.96
CA ARG A 176 -8.08 -9.19 -23.83
C ARG A 176 -8.52 -9.01 -25.29
N GLU A 177 -9.78 -8.67 -25.50
CA GLU A 177 -10.40 -8.51 -26.82
C GLU A 177 -10.02 -7.18 -27.49
N ARG A 178 -9.99 -6.09 -26.73
CA ARG A 178 -9.89 -4.72 -27.30
C ARG A 178 -8.45 -4.24 -27.45
N PHE A 179 -7.49 -4.81 -26.74
CA PHE A 179 -6.09 -4.36 -26.80
C PHE A 179 -5.49 -4.38 -28.21
N GLY A 180 -5.80 -5.41 -29.01
CA GLY A 180 -5.32 -5.50 -30.39
C GLY A 180 -5.71 -4.27 -31.21
N ARG A 181 -6.98 -3.86 -31.14
CA ARG A 181 -7.48 -2.66 -31.82
C ARG A 181 -6.84 -1.38 -31.25
N LEU A 182 -6.86 -1.22 -29.92
CA LEU A 182 -6.26 -0.07 -29.25
C LEU A 182 -4.81 0.13 -29.69
N SER A 183 -4.02 -0.93 -29.64
CA SER A 183 -2.59 -0.85 -29.98
C SER A 183 -2.42 -0.39 -31.43
N GLN A 184 -3.20 -0.91 -32.38
CA GLN A 184 -3.09 -0.54 -33.80
C GLN A 184 -3.54 0.90 -34.10
N GLU A 185 -4.61 1.37 -33.44
CA GLU A 185 -5.22 2.68 -33.73
C GLU A 185 -4.48 3.84 -33.07
N GLN A 186 -3.91 3.63 -31.88
CA GLN A 186 -3.19 4.67 -31.15
C GLN A 186 -1.86 5.04 -31.84
N LYS A 187 -1.47 6.32 -31.72
CA LYS A 187 -0.26 6.90 -32.35
C LYS A 187 0.73 7.51 -31.35
N GLU A 188 0.40 7.48 -30.07
CA GLU A 188 1.10 8.18 -28.99
C GLU A 188 2.31 7.36 -28.50
N VAL A 189 2.11 6.05 -28.29
CA VAL A 189 3.15 5.12 -27.84
C VAL A 189 3.72 4.40 -29.06
N THR A 190 4.99 4.63 -29.36
CA THR A 190 5.71 4.09 -30.53
C THR A 190 6.87 3.19 -30.10
N PRO A 191 7.53 2.45 -31.01
CA PRO A 191 8.73 1.68 -30.68
C PRO A 191 9.91 2.50 -30.13
N GLN A 192 9.88 3.83 -30.24
CA GLN A 192 10.87 4.74 -29.64
C GLN A 192 10.48 5.18 -28.23
N THR A 193 9.25 4.93 -27.82
CA THR A 193 8.76 5.24 -26.48
C THR A 193 9.41 4.34 -25.45
N GLN A 194 9.93 4.96 -24.40
CA GLN A 194 10.57 4.32 -23.27
C GLN A 194 9.71 4.54 -22.03
N TRP A 195 9.45 3.47 -21.29
CA TRP A 195 8.89 3.58 -19.96
C TRP A 195 9.92 4.23 -19.02
N THR A 196 9.48 5.17 -18.19
CA THR A 196 10.36 5.89 -17.26
C THR A 196 10.03 5.60 -15.80
N ALA A 197 8.75 5.59 -15.44
CA ALA A 197 8.31 5.33 -14.08
C ALA A 197 6.83 4.91 -14.03
N MET A 198 6.46 4.27 -12.93
CA MET A 198 5.07 4.09 -12.52
C MET A 198 4.69 5.22 -11.55
N LEU A 199 3.54 5.84 -11.78
CA LEU A 199 2.85 6.67 -10.80
C LEU A 199 1.62 5.92 -10.29
N ALA A 200 1.55 5.74 -8.99
CA ALA A 200 0.39 5.23 -8.29
C ALA A 200 0.41 5.73 -6.84
N GLY A 201 -0.76 5.69 -6.18
CA GLY A 201 -0.82 5.78 -4.72
C GLY A 201 -0.17 4.55 -4.06
N LEU A 202 -0.24 4.45 -2.73
CA LEU A 202 0.14 3.23 -2.04
C LEU A 202 -0.84 2.09 -2.40
N PRO A 203 -0.39 0.82 -2.47
CA PRO A 203 -1.30 -0.28 -2.73
C PRO A 203 -2.27 -0.44 -1.56
N GLY A 204 -3.55 -0.62 -1.88
CA GLY A 204 -4.59 -0.93 -0.91
C GLY A 204 -4.70 -2.44 -0.64
N VAL A 205 -5.41 -2.78 0.43
CA VAL A 205 -5.80 -4.16 0.74
C VAL A 205 -7.31 -4.22 0.90
N LEU A 206 -7.95 -5.12 0.15
CA LEU A 206 -9.34 -5.54 0.36
C LEU A 206 -9.28 -6.69 1.36
N PRO A 207 -9.62 -6.46 2.64
CA PRO A 207 -9.37 -7.45 3.67
C PRO A 207 -10.38 -8.59 3.60
N LYS A 208 -9.95 -9.76 4.09
CA LYS A 208 -10.65 -11.06 4.15
C LYS A 208 -12.03 -11.06 4.87
N SER A 209 -12.56 -9.92 5.28
CA SER A 209 -13.81 -9.80 6.05
C SER A 209 -14.74 -8.70 5.54
N THR A 210 -14.40 -8.00 4.46
CA THR A 210 -15.25 -6.97 3.85
C THR A 210 -16.17 -7.60 2.80
N GLU A 211 -17.37 -7.03 2.62
CA GLU A 211 -18.28 -7.35 1.52
C GLU A 211 -17.56 -7.10 0.18
N GLY A 212 -16.96 -8.13 -0.41
CA GLY A 212 -16.11 -7.97 -1.59
C GLY A 212 -14.97 -8.96 -1.76
N ALA A 213 -14.45 -9.57 -0.68
CA ALA A 213 -13.34 -10.53 -0.76
C ALA A 213 -13.34 -11.59 0.37
N SER A 214 -12.96 -12.81 0.03
CA SER A 214 -12.80 -13.99 0.90
C SER A 214 -11.34 -14.24 1.34
N ASN A 215 -10.39 -13.49 0.79
CA ASN A 215 -8.99 -13.39 1.20
C ASN A 215 -8.52 -11.93 1.11
N ASP A 216 -7.39 -11.60 1.72
CA ASP A 216 -6.78 -10.29 1.54
C ASP A 216 -6.32 -10.14 0.09
N VAL A 217 -6.94 -9.22 -0.65
CA VAL A 217 -6.55 -8.88 -2.02
C VAL A 217 -5.81 -7.56 -2.02
N VAL A 218 -4.53 -7.59 -2.42
CA VAL A 218 -3.71 -6.38 -2.54
C VAL A 218 -3.78 -5.87 -3.97
N ALA A 219 -4.00 -4.58 -4.15
CA ALA A 219 -4.03 -3.97 -5.48
C ALA A 219 -3.58 -2.50 -5.46
N TYR A 220 -3.26 -1.95 -6.61
CA TYR A 220 -3.19 -0.53 -6.87
C TYR A 220 -4.39 -0.11 -7.70
N ASP A 221 -4.94 1.06 -7.41
CA ASP A 221 -5.92 1.73 -8.27
C ASP A 221 -5.25 2.89 -9.03
N ASN A 222 -5.83 3.28 -10.16
CA ASN A 222 -5.44 4.46 -10.94
C ASN A 222 -3.94 4.53 -11.29
N VAL A 223 -3.35 3.38 -11.62
CA VAL A 223 -1.95 3.27 -12.02
C VAL A 223 -1.73 3.98 -13.35
N VAL A 224 -0.67 4.78 -13.42
CA VAL A 224 -0.23 5.46 -14.63
C VAL A 224 1.22 5.09 -14.92
N ALA A 225 1.50 4.69 -16.16
CA ALA A 225 2.85 4.54 -16.65
C ALA A 225 3.31 5.86 -17.29
N LEU A 226 4.38 6.43 -16.78
CA LEU A 226 5.06 7.55 -17.40
C LEU A 226 5.99 7.04 -18.50
N THR A 227 6.00 7.79 -19.59
CA THR A 227 6.79 7.45 -20.77
C THR A 227 7.51 8.67 -21.29
N ASP A 228 8.68 8.45 -21.90
CA ASP A 228 9.48 9.44 -22.60
C ASP A 228 9.82 8.92 -24.01
N GLY A 229 10.04 9.82 -24.96
CA GLY A 229 10.23 9.45 -26.37
C GLY A 229 8.93 9.05 -27.08
N GLY A 230 8.80 9.50 -28.32
CA GLY A 230 7.57 9.40 -29.12
C GLY A 230 7.32 10.72 -29.88
N ASN A 231 6.19 10.84 -30.58
CA ASN A 231 5.88 12.04 -31.37
C ASN A 231 5.68 13.33 -30.52
N ALA A 232 5.53 13.20 -29.20
CA ALA A 232 5.21 14.32 -28.29
C ALA A 232 6.29 14.62 -27.21
N GLY A 233 7.40 13.88 -27.15
CA GLY A 233 8.51 14.14 -26.20
C GLY A 233 8.22 13.83 -24.72
N GLY A 234 7.16 13.05 -24.44
CA GLY A 234 6.73 12.62 -23.10
C GLY A 234 5.24 12.28 -23.10
N GLY A 235 4.81 11.29 -22.32
CA GLY A 235 3.41 10.83 -22.35
C GLY A 235 3.00 9.98 -21.15
N GLN A 236 1.69 9.77 -21.01
CA GLN A 236 1.09 8.97 -19.94
C GLN A 236 0.26 7.83 -20.55
N VAL A 237 0.39 6.64 -19.97
CA VAL A 237 -0.51 5.51 -20.24
C VAL A 237 -1.26 5.20 -18.95
N PHE A 238 -2.57 5.38 -18.95
CA PHE A 238 -3.42 5.03 -17.81
C PHE A 238 -3.62 3.51 -17.80
N VAL A 239 -2.96 2.83 -16.87
CA VAL A 239 -2.98 1.38 -16.75
C VAL A 239 -4.26 0.89 -16.04
N GLY A 240 -4.86 1.73 -15.19
CA GLY A 240 -6.03 1.36 -14.39
C GLY A 240 -5.61 0.64 -13.12
N SER A 241 -6.20 -0.52 -12.83
CA SER A 241 -5.92 -1.28 -11.62
C SER A 241 -4.89 -2.40 -11.86
N LEU A 242 -3.96 -2.55 -10.91
CA LEU A 242 -3.04 -3.70 -10.84
C LEU A 242 -3.34 -4.53 -9.59
N VAL A 243 -3.73 -5.79 -9.76
CA VAL A 243 -4.03 -6.70 -8.65
C VAL A 243 -2.86 -7.68 -8.45
N CYS A 244 -2.51 -7.94 -7.19
CA CYS A 244 -1.46 -8.87 -6.82
C CYS A 244 -1.99 -10.31 -6.74
N PHE A 245 -1.50 -11.18 -7.63
CA PHE A 245 -1.77 -12.61 -7.64
C PHE A 245 -0.50 -13.37 -7.23
N GLY A 246 -0.39 -13.70 -5.94
CA GLY A 246 0.81 -14.33 -5.39
C GLY A 246 2.02 -13.40 -5.45
N ASN A 247 2.94 -13.65 -6.39
CA ASN A 247 4.14 -12.81 -6.61
C ASN A 247 4.06 -12.00 -7.92
N VAL A 248 2.90 -11.97 -8.58
CA VAL A 248 2.71 -11.38 -9.91
C VAL A 248 1.66 -10.28 -9.83
N TRP A 249 2.05 -9.06 -10.17
CA TRP A 249 1.11 -7.96 -10.35
C TRP A 249 0.54 -7.97 -11.75
N ARG A 250 -0.80 -7.94 -11.87
CA ARG A 250 -1.49 -8.09 -13.15
C ARG A 250 -2.50 -6.98 -13.39
N PRO A 251 -2.54 -6.40 -14.60
CA PRO A 251 -3.62 -5.49 -14.99
C PRO A 251 -4.94 -6.25 -15.09
N ILE A 252 -6.00 -5.59 -14.67
CA ILE A 252 -7.39 -6.06 -14.88
C ILE A 252 -8.17 -5.18 -15.86
N ASP A 253 -7.51 -4.15 -16.37
CA ASP A 253 -8.08 -3.11 -17.23
C ASP A 253 -7.39 -3.07 -18.60
N LEU A 254 -8.14 -2.57 -19.58
CA LEU A 254 -7.56 -2.13 -20.85
C LEU A 254 -6.79 -0.80 -20.59
N PRO A 255 -5.50 -0.68 -20.95
CA PRO A 255 -4.79 0.57 -20.81
C PRO A 255 -5.43 1.65 -21.69
N GLN A 256 -5.35 2.90 -21.25
CA GLN A 256 -5.95 4.04 -21.94
C GLN A 256 -4.92 5.13 -22.17
N LEU A 257 -5.14 5.92 -23.23
CA LEU A 257 -4.26 7.01 -23.65
C LEU A 257 -5.04 8.33 -23.67
N PRO A 258 -4.38 9.46 -23.34
CA PRO A 258 -5.04 10.77 -23.26
C PRO A 258 -5.83 11.20 -24.50
N SER A 259 -5.42 10.82 -25.71
CA SER A 259 -6.08 11.27 -26.95
C SER A 259 -7.13 10.29 -27.51
N GLY A 260 -7.44 9.22 -26.79
CA GLY A 260 -8.47 8.24 -27.19
C GLY A 260 -9.87 8.86 -27.26
N SER A 261 -10.64 8.52 -28.30
CA SER A 261 -12.04 8.98 -28.46
C SER A 261 -13.03 8.24 -27.57
N GLU A 262 -12.61 7.16 -26.90
CA GLU A 262 -13.36 6.56 -25.81
C GLU A 262 -13.07 7.40 -24.56
N THR A 263 -14.12 8.03 -24.01
CA THR A 263 -14.08 8.64 -22.67
C THR A 263 -13.31 7.73 -21.74
N VAL A 264 -12.33 8.25 -20.98
CA VAL A 264 -11.55 7.46 -20.02
C VAL A 264 -12.53 6.61 -19.22
N ALA A 265 -12.61 5.32 -19.52
CA ALA A 265 -13.72 4.49 -19.04
C ALA A 265 -13.65 4.50 -17.52
N GLU A 266 -14.78 4.77 -16.86
CA GLU A 266 -14.90 4.95 -15.41
C GLU A 266 -13.86 4.13 -14.65
N SER A 267 -12.99 4.83 -13.93
CA SER A 267 -11.95 4.23 -13.10
C SER A 267 -12.59 3.22 -12.17
N PHE A 268 -12.42 1.94 -12.48
CA PHE A 268 -12.72 0.89 -11.55
C PHE A 268 -11.74 1.02 -10.39
N SER A 269 -12.26 1.30 -9.20
CA SER A 269 -11.47 1.45 -7.98
C SER A 269 -11.86 0.36 -7.00
N LEU A 270 -10.88 -0.42 -6.58
CA LEU A 270 -11.02 -1.46 -5.57
C LEU A 270 -11.07 -0.87 -4.14
N PHE A 271 -10.45 0.30 -3.91
CA PHE A 271 -10.25 0.84 -2.55
C PHE A 271 -10.92 2.16 -2.26
N SER A 272 -11.36 2.88 -3.28
CA SER A 272 -12.32 3.94 -3.03
C SER A 272 -13.57 3.26 -2.50
N PRO A 273 -14.19 3.75 -1.40
CA PRO A 273 -15.50 3.26 -1.03
C PRO A 273 -16.35 3.28 -2.31
N LYS A 274 -16.96 2.14 -2.64
CA LYS A 274 -18.19 2.20 -3.41
C LYS A 274 -19.05 3.15 -2.59
N VAL A 275 -19.15 4.41 -3.00
CA VAL A 275 -20.24 5.24 -2.51
C VAL A 275 -21.45 4.38 -2.82
N ASP A 276 -22.14 3.89 -1.78
CA ASP A 276 -23.14 2.83 -1.87
C ASP A 276 -24.00 3.12 -3.09
N GLY A 277 -23.66 2.40 -4.16
CA GLY A 277 -24.04 2.74 -5.51
C GLY A 277 -25.42 2.19 -5.79
N ALA A 278 -26.32 2.19 -4.82
CA ALA A 278 -27.72 1.91 -5.07
C ALA A 278 -28.34 2.94 -6.06
N ALA A 279 -27.62 4.04 -6.35
CA ALA A 279 -27.93 4.96 -7.44
C ALA A 279 -27.38 4.54 -8.82
N PHE A 280 -26.28 3.79 -8.90
CA PHE A 280 -25.57 3.48 -10.17
C PHE A 280 -25.29 1.98 -10.43
N GLN A 281 -25.68 1.07 -9.53
CA GLN A 281 -25.55 -0.39 -9.70
C GLN A 281 -26.70 -1.04 -10.46
N THR A 282 -27.75 -0.28 -10.79
CA THR A 282 -28.57 -0.62 -11.96
C THR A 282 -27.95 0.14 -13.12
N GLY A 283 -27.91 -0.41 -14.33
CA GLY A 283 -27.53 0.32 -15.55
C GLY A 283 -28.46 1.48 -15.91
N ALA A 284 -28.94 2.23 -14.92
CA ALA A 284 -29.52 3.53 -15.06
C ALA A 284 -28.38 4.50 -15.39
N VAL A 285 -28.35 4.87 -16.67
CA VAL A 285 -27.77 6.14 -17.11
C VAL A 285 -28.26 7.22 -16.11
N PRO A 286 -27.37 8.13 -15.62
CA PRO A 286 -27.81 9.26 -14.81
C PRO A 286 -29.01 9.89 -15.49
N SER A 287 -30.05 10.24 -14.74
CA SER A 287 -31.28 10.76 -15.34
C SER A 287 -30.94 11.82 -16.40
N GLU A 288 -31.58 11.78 -17.58
CA GLU A 288 -31.27 12.69 -18.71
C GLU A 288 -31.02 14.15 -18.30
N PRO A 289 -31.75 14.74 -17.31
CA PRO A 289 -31.50 16.09 -16.84
C PRO A 289 -30.11 16.34 -16.22
N LEU A 290 -29.43 15.32 -15.68
CA LEU A 290 -28.16 15.45 -14.96
C LEU A 290 -26.94 15.41 -15.89
N GLN A 291 -27.04 14.81 -17.07
CA GLN A 291 -25.90 14.59 -17.97
C GLN A 291 -25.07 15.86 -18.29
N PRO A 292 -25.69 17.03 -18.59
CA PRO A 292 -24.94 18.25 -18.88
C PRO A 292 -24.11 18.75 -17.69
N PHE A 293 -24.53 18.46 -16.45
CA PHE A 293 -23.81 18.85 -15.25
C PHE A 293 -22.62 17.93 -14.99
N LEU A 294 -22.75 16.65 -15.27
CA LEU A 294 -21.65 15.68 -15.14
C LEU A 294 -20.49 15.99 -16.08
N GLU A 295 -20.78 16.41 -17.31
CA GLU A 295 -19.76 16.88 -18.25
C GLU A 295 -19.02 18.12 -17.71
N GLN A 296 -19.75 19.05 -17.08
CA GLN A 296 -19.14 20.22 -16.45
C GLN A 296 -18.28 19.86 -15.24
N LEU A 297 -18.73 18.94 -14.38
CA LEU A 297 -17.95 18.44 -13.24
C LEU A 297 -16.63 17.81 -13.71
N ARG A 298 -16.68 16.91 -14.71
CA ARG A 298 -15.47 16.29 -15.29
C ARG A 298 -14.49 17.34 -15.85
N ALA A 299 -15.00 18.37 -16.52
CA ALA A 299 -14.17 19.45 -17.05
C ALA A 299 -13.53 20.31 -15.95
N ILE A 300 -14.19 20.47 -14.80
CA ILE A 300 -13.64 21.15 -13.62
C ILE A 300 -12.55 20.28 -12.98
N GLU A 301 -12.81 18.99 -12.77
CA GLU A 301 -11.85 18.05 -12.19
C GLU A 301 -10.54 18.01 -12.99
N GLN A 302 -10.63 17.98 -14.33
CA GLN A 302 -9.45 18.06 -15.19
C GLN A 302 -8.64 19.35 -14.97
N LYS A 303 -9.31 20.49 -14.77
CA LYS A 303 -8.64 21.77 -14.51
C LYS A 303 -8.00 21.83 -13.13
N MET A 304 -8.57 21.12 -12.15
CA MET A 304 -8.07 21.10 -10.78
C MET A 304 -6.72 20.37 -10.64
N GLN A 305 -6.39 19.42 -11.53
CA GLN A 305 -5.14 18.63 -11.47
C GLN A 305 -3.84 19.45 -11.51
N GLY A 306 -3.89 20.71 -11.93
CA GLY A 306 -2.75 21.64 -11.91
C GLY A 306 -3.03 22.98 -11.23
N ALA A 307 -4.20 23.14 -10.61
CA ALA A 307 -4.60 24.42 -10.00
C ALA A 307 -4.04 24.55 -8.57
N THR A 308 -3.75 25.78 -8.15
CA THR A 308 -3.35 26.08 -6.76
C THR A 308 -3.90 27.45 -6.35
N GLY A 309 -3.97 27.70 -5.04
CA GLY A 309 -4.36 29.01 -4.48
C GLY A 309 -5.72 29.48 -4.98
N ALA A 310 -5.78 30.73 -5.48
CA ALA A 310 -7.03 31.36 -5.91
C ALA A 310 -7.72 30.65 -7.08
N ASP A 311 -6.96 30.03 -7.98
CA ASP A 311 -7.53 29.29 -9.12
C ASP A 311 -8.22 28.00 -8.64
N MET A 312 -7.63 27.31 -7.66
CA MET A 312 -8.25 26.15 -7.01
C MET A 312 -9.54 26.55 -6.29
N ALA A 313 -9.51 27.64 -5.52
CA ALA A 313 -10.69 28.15 -4.82
C ALA A 313 -11.84 28.46 -5.80
N GLN A 314 -11.56 29.10 -6.94
CA GLN A 314 -12.56 29.40 -7.96
C GLN A 314 -13.14 28.13 -8.62
N LEU A 315 -12.31 27.12 -8.87
CA LEU A 315 -12.76 25.85 -9.44
C LEU A 315 -13.65 25.08 -8.46
N LEU A 316 -13.27 25.02 -7.19
CA LEU A 316 -14.08 24.43 -6.12
C LEU A 316 -15.42 25.15 -5.96
N THR A 317 -15.44 26.49 -5.96
CA THR A 317 -16.70 27.24 -5.91
C THR A 317 -17.64 26.85 -7.05
N LYS A 318 -17.12 26.68 -8.28
CA LYS A 318 -17.92 26.23 -9.43
C LYS A 318 -18.38 24.79 -9.29
N GLN A 319 -17.51 23.91 -8.78
CA GLN A 319 -17.85 22.51 -8.53
C GLN A 319 -19.01 22.41 -7.55
N VAL A 320 -18.94 23.14 -6.44
CA VAL A 320 -19.98 23.21 -5.42
C VAL A 320 -21.30 23.71 -6.00
N GLN A 321 -21.29 24.80 -6.78
CA GLN A 321 -22.50 25.31 -7.43
C GLN A 321 -23.18 24.26 -8.32
N ILE A 322 -22.40 23.53 -9.11
CA ILE A 322 -22.94 22.46 -9.97
C ILE A 322 -23.46 21.31 -9.11
N LEU A 323 -22.74 20.91 -8.06
CA LEU A 323 -23.17 19.85 -7.15
C LEU A 323 -24.47 20.21 -6.42
N GLU A 324 -24.67 21.48 -6.05
CA GLU A 324 -25.93 21.98 -5.51
C GLU A 324 -27.08 21.80 -6.53
N GLU A 325 -26.89 22.24 -7.77
CA GLU A 325 -27.90 22.07 -8.81
C GLU A 325 -28.21 20.59 -9.09
N VAL A 326 -27.19 19.75 -9.13
CA VAL A 326 -27.32 18.30 -9.32
C VAL A 326 -28.07 17.67 -8.15
N ALA A 327 -27.74 18.03 -6.91
CA ALA A 327 -28.40 17.51 -5.72
C ALA A 327 -29.88 17.88 -5.66
N GLU A 328 -30.26 19.08 -6.11
CA GLU A 328 -31.66 19.53 -6.19
C GLU A 328 -32.45 18.84 -7.32
N LEU A 329 -31.80 18.55 -8.44
CA LEU A 329 -32.43 17.88 -9.59
C LEU A 329 -32.53 16.37 -9.43
N ALA A 330 -31.62 15.76 -8.67
CA ALA A 330 -31.56 14.32 -8.46
C ALA A 330 -32.82 13.79 -7.75
N GLN A 331 -33.30 12.62 -8.18
CA GLN A 331 -34.51 11.99 -7.65
C GLN A 331 -34.23 10.59 -7.14
N GLY A 332 -35.08 10.12 -6.22
CA GLY A 332 -34.96 8.78 -5.64
C GLY A 332 -33.60 8.53 -5.02
N ASN A 333 -32.96 7.42 -5.39
CA ASN A 333 -31.68 6.99 -4.82
C ASN A 333 -30.50 7.88 -5.24
N GLU A 334 -30.58 8.60 -6.37
CA GLU A 334 -29.51 9.51 -6.82
C GLU A 334 -29.38 10.73 -5.90
N ARG A 335 -30.47 11.17 -5.26
CA ARG A 335 -30.47 12.33 -4.37
C ARG A 335 -29.47 12.15 -3.22
N GLU A 336 -29.55 11.02 -2.54
CA GLU A 336 -28.70 10.75 -1.38
C GLU A 336 -27.21 10.81 -1.75
N PHE A 337 -26.85 10.21 -2.88
CA PHE A 337 -25.50 10.23 -3.42
C PHE A 337 -24.99 11.66 -3.66
N TRP A 338 -25.74 12.47 -4.41
CA TRP A 338 -25.31 13.81 -4.79
C TRP A 338 -25.25 14.77 -3.61
N PHE A 339 -26.18 14.66 -2.66
CA PHE A 339 -26.11 15.41 -1.41
C PHE A 339 -24.89 15.03 -0.57
N ARG A 340 -24.54 13.74 -0.49
CA ARG A 340 -23.32 13.30 0.20
C ARG A 340 -22.08 13.87 -0.47
N GLN A 341 -21.99 13.80 -1.80
CA GLN A 341 -20.87 14.35 -2.56
C GLN A 341 -20.70 15.86 -2.35
N LEU A 342 -21.80 16.61 -2.40
CA LEU A 342 -21.82 18.05 -2.11
C LEU A 342 -21.30 18.34 -0.70
N ALA A 343 -21.84 17.63 0.30
CA ALA A 343 -21.47 17.82 1.70
C ALA A 343 -20.01 17.48 1.98
N GLU A 344 -19.46 16.41 1.38
CA GLU A 344 -18.04 16.06 1.52
C GLU A 344 -17.13 17.07 0.84
N THR A 345 -17.53 17.57 -0.33
CA THR A 345 -16.79 18.63 -1.05
C THR A 345 -16.71 19.90 -0.20
N LEU A 346 -17.85 20.32 0.38
CA LEU A 346 -17.91 21.47 1.29
C LEU A 346 -17.10 21.24 2.56
N ALA A 347 -17.22 20.06 3.19
CA ALA A 347 -16.48 19.72 4.39
C ALA A 347 -14.96 19.74 4.15
N ALA A 348 -14.49 19.14 3.06
CA ALA A 348 -13.07 19.15 2.69
C ALA A 348 -12.58 20.58 2.42
N ALA A 349 -13.33 21.37 1.64
CA ALA A 349 -12.95 22.74 1.33
C ALA A 349 -12.90 23.65 2.58
N ALA A 350 -13.76 23.40 3.57
CA ALA A 350 -13.72 24.05 4.88
C ALA A 350 -12.51 23.61 5.72
N GLN A 351 -12.23 22.30 5.78
CA GLN A 351 -11.10 21.73 6.52
C GLN A 351 -9.75 22.18 5.98
N GLU A 352 -9.62 22.35 4.67
CA GLU A 352 -8.38 22.80 4.04
C GLU A 352 -8.22 24.32 4.05
N GLY A 353 -9.29 25.06 4.37
CA GLY A 353 -9.32 26.53 4.24
C GLY A 353 -9.28 27.02 2.80
N THR A 354 -9.50 26.13 1.81
CA THR A 354 -9.43 26.45 0.38
C THR A 354 -10.63 27.31 -0.07
N MET A 355 -11.77 27.23 0.63
CA MET A 355 -12.98 28.00 0.35
C MET A 355 -13.54 28.63 1.63
N PRO A 356 -13.42 29.96 1.81
CA PRO A 356 -13.77 30.63 3.08
C PRO A 356 -15.22 30.49 3.54
N ASP A 357 -16.18 30.33 2.63
CA ASP A 357 -17.60 30.24 2.95
C ASP A 357 -18.13 28.80 2.96
N ALA A 358 -17.26 27.79 2.75
CA ALA A 358 -17.68 26.39 2.66
C ALA A 358 -18.36 25.89 3.94
N LEU A 359 -17.87 26.29 5.12
CA LEU A 359 -18.48 25.93 6.40
C LEU A 359 -19.91 26.49 6.50
N ALA A 360 -20.10 27.77 6.17
CA ALA A 360 -21.42 28.42 6.19
C ALA A 360 -22.38 27.84 5.12
N GLN A 361 -21.85 27.34 4.00
CA GLN A 361 -22.66 26.61 3.01
C GLN A 361 -23.07 25.23 3.53
N LEU A 362 -22.16 24.49 4.17
CA LEU A 362 -22.46 23.19 4.79
C LEU A 362 -23.50 23.31 5.92
N GLU A 363 -23.41 24.37 6.74
CA GLU A 363 -24.41 24.70 7.76
C GLU A 363 -25.80 24.91 7.14
N ARG A 364 -25.90 25.77 6.12
CA ARG A 364 -27.17 26.01 5.42
C ARG A 364 -27.71 24.74 4.77
N LEU A 365 -26.85 23.90 4.20
CA LEU A 365 -27.25 22.62 3.63
C LEU A 365 -27.85 21.70 4.70
N SER A 366 -27.20 21.61 5.88
CA SER A 366 -27.70 20.86 7.02
C SER A 366 -29.04 21.41 7.52
N GLU A 367 -29.19 22.73 7.70
CA GLU A 367 -30.40 23.39 8.21
C GLU A 367 -31.62 23.20 7.31
N ARG A 368 -31.41 23.16 5.99
CA ARG A 368 -32.49 23.00 5.00
C ARG A 368 -33.15 21.63 5.04
N LEU A 369 -32.46 20.60 5.51
CA LEU A 369 -33.01 19.25 5.55
C LEU A 369 -33.94 19.03 6.75
N PRO A 370 -35.11 18.39 6.55
CA PRO A 370 -35.97 17.93 7.64
C PRO A 370 -35.23 17.09 8.68
N ALA A 371 -35.70 17.11 9.93
CA ALA A 371 -35.06 16.36 11.02
C ALA A 371 -35.07 14.84 10.82
N ASP A 372 -36.05 14.33 10.07
CA ASP A 372 -36.24 12.93 9.73
C ASP A 372 -35.57 12.51 8.40
N ASP A 373 -34.89 13.44 7.71
CA ASP A 373 -34.15 13.12 6.47
C ASP A 373 -32.95 12.20 6.82
N PRO A 374 -32.76 11.06 6.12
CA PRO A 374 -31.65 10.15 6.37
C PRO A 374 -30.25 10.79 6.26
N LEU A 375 -30.13 11.88 5.47
CA LEU A 375 -28.89 12.64 5.32
C LEU A 375 -28.58 13.55 6.52
N LYS A 376 -29.55 13.79 7.41
CA LYS A 376 -29.40 14.75 8.52
C LYS A 376 -28.26 14.37 9.46
N SER A 377 -28.21 13.09 9.85
CA SER A 377 -27.15 12.56 10.71
C SER A 377 -25.77 12.67 10.05
N PHE A 378 -25.69 12.33 8.77
CA PHE A 378 -24.45 12.44 8.00
C PHE A 378 -23.93 13.89 7.93
N LEU A 379 -24.81 14.84 7.60
CA LEU A 379 -24.46 16.27 7.56
C LEU A 379 -24.06 16.81 8.93
N ALA A 380 -24.77 16.43 10.00
CA ALA A 380 -24.43 16.86 11.35
C ALA A 380 -23.02 16.44 11.74
N PHE A 381 -22.64 15.19 11.46
CA PHE A 381 -21.29 14.70 11.76
C PHE A 381 -20.20 15.35 10.90
N ARG A 382 -20.46 15.52 9.58
CA ARG A 382 -19.54 16.24 8.68
C ARG A 382 -19.35 17.70 9.09
N LEU A 383 -20.43 18.36 9.50
CA LEU A 383 -20.41 19.73 9.98
C LEU A 383 -19.60 19.87 11.27
N ALA A 384 -19.82 19.01 12.27
CA ALA A 384 -19.04 19.01 13.51
C ALA A 384 -17.54 18.86 13.23
N SER A 385 -17.18 17.94 12.32
CA SER A 385 -15.78 17.70 11.93
C SER A 385 -15.17 18.89 11.17
N ALA A 386 -15.92 19.48 10.22
CA ALA A 386 -15.47 20.64 9.45
C ALA A 386 -15.32 21.89 10.33
N ARG A 387 -16.26 22.11 11.26
CA ARG A 387 -16.20 23.20 12.24
C ARG A 387 -14.97 23.08 13.13
N TYR A 388 -14.75 21.91 13.72
CA TYR A 388 -13.57 21.65 14.55
C TYR A 388 -12.26 21.95 13.79
N ALA A 389 -12.11 21.40 12.58
CA ALA A 389 -10.92 21.63 11.77
C ALA A 389 -10.73 23.11 11.38
N SER A 390 -11.81 23.80 11.02
CA SER A 390 -11.77 25.22 10.67
C SER A 390 -11.38 26.08 11.87
N SER A 391 -11.95 25.84 13.05
CA SER A 391 -11.61 26.55 14.28
C SER A 391 -10.15 26.31 14.69
N MET A 392 -9.61 25.12 14.48
CA MET A 392 -8.19 24.80 14.76
C MET A 392 -7.19 25.58 13.88
N GLN A 393 -7.64 26.19 12.78
CA GLN A 393 -6.80 27.00 11.90
C GLN A 393 -6.82 28.49 12.24
N GLU A 394 -7.68 28.93 13.16
CA GLU A 394 -7.81 30.34 13.49
C GLU A 394 -6.55 30.87 14.22
N PRO A 395 -6.05 32.06 13.86
CA PRO A 395 -4.92 32.66 14.56
C PRO A 395 -5.23 32.91 16.04
N GLY A 396 -4.47 32.26 16.93
CA GLY A 396 -4.68 32.38 18.38
C GLY A 396 -5.81 31.49 18.92
N ALA A 397 -6.22 30.47 18.16
CA ALA A 397 -7.20 29.46 18.57
C ALA A 397 -6.90 28.90 19.97
N ASP A 398 -7.92 28.93 20.84
CA ASP A 398 -7.90 28.23 22.12
C ASP A 398 -8.23 26.75 21.88
N ILE A 399 -7.18 25.93 21.82
CA ILE A 399 -7.29 24.51 21.48
C ILE A 399 -8.17 23.77 22.51
N GLU A 400 -8.12 24.17 23.79
CA GLU A 400 -8.88 23.50 24.84
C GLU A 400 -10.37 23.80 24.71
N ASP A 401 -10.74 25.07 24.53
CA ASP A 401 -12.14 25.47 24.32
C ASP A 401 -12.73 24.88 23.02
N ILE A 402 -11.94 24.88 21.93
CA ILE A 402 -12.37 24.30 20.64
C ILE A 402 -12.59 22.79 20.76
N GLN A 403 -11.67 22.08 21.42
CA GLN A 403 -11.80 20.65 21.63
C GLN A 403 -13.00 20.34 22.53
N ALA A 404 -13.22 21.11 23.60
CA ALA A 404 -14.37 20.96 24.48
C ALA A 404 -15.70 21.14 23.72
N ALA A 405 -15.82 22.21 22.93
CA ALA A 405 -17.02 22.47 22.13
C ALA A 405 -17.29 21.37 21.10
N TRP A 406 -16.25 20.86 20.44
CA TRP A 406 -16.39 19.75 19.49
C TRP A 406 -16.85 18.45 20.17
N LEU A 407 -16.29 18.13 21.35
CA LEU A 407 -16.71 16.95 22.11
C LEU A 407 -18.16 17.05 22.60
N GLU A 408 -18.63 18.24 22.97
CA GLU A 408 -20.03 18.50 23.29
C GLU A 408 -20.94 18.30 22.07
N GLU A 409 -20.53 18.80 20.90
CA GLU A 409 -21.25 18.61 19.63
C GLU A 409 -21.32 17.12 19.24
N LEU A 410 -20.23 16.37 19.40
CA LEU A 410 -20.22 14.91 19.19
C LEU A 410 -21.11 14.17 20.19
N ALA A 411 -21.13 14.59 21.46
CA ALA A 411 -22.01 13.99 22.47
C ALA A 411 -23.48 14.21 22.11
N LEU A 412 -23.84 15.43 21.70
CA LEU A 412 -25.18 15.74 21.21
C LEU A 412 -25.53 14.94 19.95
N PHE A 413 -24.57 14.77 19.04
CA PHE A 413 -24.76 13.93 17.85
C PHE A 413 -25.07 12.47 18.22
N VAL A 414 -24.33 11.88 19.16
CA VAL A 414 -24.58 10.51 19.62
C VAL A 414 -25.94 10.38 20.32
N GLU A 415 -26.37 11.41 21.06
CA GLU A 415 -27.68 11.44 21.71
C GLU A 415 -28.84 11.54 20.71
N THR A 416 -28.69 12.39 19.70
CA THR A 416 -29.74 12.70 18.71
C THR A 416 -29.79 11.70 17.55
N HIS A 417 -28.66 11.08 17.23
CA HIS A 417 -28.50 10.12 16.14
C HIS A 417 -27.81 8.82 16.60
N PRO A 418 -28.36 8.12 17.62
CA PRO A 418 -27.69 6.99 18.26
C PRO A 418 -27.40 5.81 17.32
N GLU A 419 -28.19 5.63 16.27
CA GLU A 419 -28.06 4.52 15.30
C GLU A 419 -27.35 4.94 14.00
N ALA A 420 -26.85 6.17 13.90
CA ALA A 420 -26.13 6.62 12.71
C ALA A 420 -24.81 5.86 12.55
N LYS A 421 -24.40 5.62 11.28
CA LYS A 421 -23.13 4.95 10.96
C LYS A 421 -21.93 5.65 11.61
N ASP A 422 -21.95 6.98 11.66
CA ASP A 422 -20.87 7.80 12.23
C ASP A 422 -20.90 7.89 13.77
N ALA A 423 -21.95 7.39 14.44
CA ALA A 423 -22.04 7.43 15.91
C ALA A 423 -20.92 6.64 16.58
N ALA A 424 -20.46 5.55 15.97
CA ALA A 424 -19.31 4.77 16.44
C ALA A 424 -18.04 5.61 16.52
N GLU A 425 -17.80 6.46 15.51
CA GLU A 425 -16.62 7.32 15.45
C GLU A 425 -16.74 8.49 16.42
N ALA A 426 -17.90 9.14 16.50
CA ALA A 426 -18.15 10.17 17.50
C ALA A 426 -17.92 9.64 18.93
N MET A 427 -18.45 8.45 19.23
CA MET A 427 -18.22 7.78 20.52
C MET A 427 -16.74 7.46 20.74
N LEU A 428 -16.00 7.05 19.70
CA LEU A 428 -14.57 6.79 19.80
C LEU A 428 -13.82 8.05 20.20
N GLN A 429 -14.02 9.16 19.51
CA GLN A 429 -13.36 10.45 19.80
C GLN A 429 -13.64 10.94 21.23
N ILE A 430 -14.89 10.81 21.71
CA ILE A 430 -15.24 11.14 23.10
C ILE A 430 -14.51 10.21 24.09
N SER A 431 -14.43 8.91 23.78
CA SER A 431 -13.74 7.94 24.63
C SER A 431 -12.24 8.21 24.73
N ILE A 432 -11.62 8.60 23.61
CA ILE A 432 -10.21 9.00 23.55
C ILE A 432 -9.98 10.21 24.47
N ALA A 433 -10.82 11.24 24.36
CA ALA A 433 -10.70 12.43 25.20
C ALA A 433 -10.89 12.12 26.70
N ASP A 434 -11.86 11.28 27.05
CA ASP A 434 -12.06 10.81 28.42
C ASP A 434 -10.84 10.03 28.93
N GLU A 435 -10.24 9.16 28.12
CA GLU A 435 -9.01 8.42 28.46
C GLU A 435 -7.85 9.37 28.76
N PHE A 436 -7.57 10.34 27.89
CA PHE A 436 -6.51 11.33 28.09
C PHE A 436 -6.77 12.25 29.30
N SER A 437 -8.03 12.47 29.64
CA SER A 437 -8.44 13.25 30.82
C SER A 437 -8.43 12.44 32.12
N GLY A 438 -7.98 11.18 32.09
CA GLY A 438 -7.94 10.30 33.26
C GLY A 438 -9.30 9.71 33.68
N LYS A 439 -10.34 9.89 32.86
CA LYS A 439 -11.70 9.33 33.08
C LYS A 439 -11.80 7.92 32.51
N GLU A 440 -10.86 7.05 32.85
CA GLU A 440 -10.71 5.73 32.22
C GLU A 440 -11.96 4.84 32.34
N GLU A 441 -12.68 4.90 33.46
CA GLU A 441 -13.92 4.12 33.64
C GLU A 441 -15.01 4.53 32.63
N ALA A 442 -15.16 5.84 32.40
CA ALA A 442 -16.09 6.37 31.40
C ALA A 442 -15.66 6.00 29.99
N ALA A 443 -14.37 6.10 29.69
CA ALA A 443 -13.80 5.71 28.41
C ALA A 443 -14.02 4.21 28.12
N MET A 444 -13.68 3.32 29.07
CA MET A 444 -13.91 1.88 28.93
C MET A 444 -15.38 1.53 28.74
N LYS A 445 -16.28 2.15 29.50
CA LYS A 445 -17.72 1.93 29.33
C LYS A 445 -18.18 2.29 27.92
N ARG A 446 -17.71 3.42 27.38
CA ARG A 446 -18.08 3.86 26.03
C ARG A 446 -17.41 3.00 24.94
N TYR A 447 -16.13 2.62 25.10
CA TYR A 447 -15.50 1.65 24.21
C TYR A 447 -16.27 0.34 24.14
N GLN A 448 -16.75 -0.17 25.28
CA GLN A 448 -17.58 -1.37 25.32
C GLN A 448 -18.90 -1.16 24.56
N GLN A 449 -19.56 -0.01 24.73
CA GLN A 449 -20.76 0.32 23.95
C GLN A 449 -20.50 0.38 22.44
N ILE A 450 -19.33 0.89 22.00
CA ILE A 450 -18.96 0.91 20.58
C ILE A 450 -18.85 -0.53 20.06
N VAL A 451 -18.16 -1.42 20.78
CA VAL A 451 -17.99 -2.83 20.40
C VAL A 451 -19.32 -3.56 20.34
N GLU A 452 -20.21 -3.32 21.30
CA GLU A 452 -21.52 -3.99 21.39
C GLU A 452 -22.50 -3.49 20.33
N ARG A 453 -22.53 -2.18 20.06
CA ARG A 453 -23.52 -1.55 19.18
C ARG A 453 -23.07 -1.49 17.72
N PHE A 454 -21.77 -1.39 17.48
CA PHE A 454 -21.19 -1.22 16.13
C PHE A 454 -20.08 -2.24 15.85
N PRO A 455 -20.30 -3.55 16.05
CA PRO A 455 -19.24 -4.57 16.04
C PRO A 455 -18.47 -4.67 14.71
N SER A 456 -19.06 -4.25 13.59
CA SER A 456 -18.42 -4.25 12.27
C SER A 456 -17.68 -2.95 11.93
N SER A 457 -17.78 -1.91 12.77
CA SER A 457 -17.16 -0.61 12.49
C SER A 457 -15.64 -0.62 12.72
N PRO A 458 -14.87 0.19 11.99
CA PRO A 458 -13.46 0.44 12.30
C PRO A 458 -13.24 0.92 13.74
N SER A 459 -14.13 1.79 14.22
CA SER A 459 -14.10 2.33 15.57
C SER A 459 -14.25 1.23 16.63
N ALA A 460 -15.03 0.16 16.37
CA ALA A 460 -15.12 -1.00 17.26
C ALA A 460 -13.82 -1.81 17.36
N ARG A 461 -13.03 -1.92 16.28
CA ARG A 461 -11.72 -2.58 16.36
C ARG A 461 -10.77 -1.82 17.26
N LYS A 462 -10.68 -0.50 17.06
CA LYS A 462 -9.87 0.39 17.93
C LYS A 462 -10.36 0.38 19.37
N ALA A 463 -11.68 0.44 19.60
CA ALA A 463 -12.29 0.38 20.93
C ALA A 463 -12.01 -0.96 21.63
N SER A 464 -12.10 -2.08 20.90
CA SER A 464 -11.76 -3.41 21.43
C SER A 464 -10.29 -3.50 21.83
N GLY A 465 -9.38 -2.94 21.03
CA GLY A 465 -7.97 -2.86 21.39
C GLY A 465 -7.71 -1.96 22.59
N ALA A 466 -8.39 -0.81 22.67
CA ALA A 466 -8.26 0.11 23.80
C ALA A 466 -8.72 -0.54 25.10
N LEU A 467 -9.86 -1.25 25.09
CA LEU A 467 -10.31 -2.08 26.21
C LEU A 467 -9.25 -3.10 26.64
N ARG A 468 -8.71 -3.84 25.67
CA ARG A 468 -7.65 -4.82 25.91
C ARG A 468 -6.43 -4.20 26.57
N ARG A 469 -5.98 -3.03 26.10
CA ARG A 469 -4.84 -2.28 26.67
C ARG A 469 -5.14 -1.77 28.07
N LEU A 470 -6.29 -1.13 28.28
CA LEU A 470 -6.67 -0.54 29.58
C LEU A 470 -6.83 -1.62 30.67
N GLN A 471 -7.26 -2.83 30.27
CA GLN A 471 -7.42 -4.00 31.15
C GLN A 471 -6.19 -4.92 31.18
N ALA A 472 -5.08 -4.55 30.53
CA ALA A 472 -3.97 -5.47 30.30
C ALA A 472 -3.21 -5.86 31.58
N VAL A 473 -3.15 -4.98 32.59
CA VAL A 473 -2.37 -5.24 33.81
C VAL A 473 -2.86 -6.51 34.51
N GLY A 474 -1.92 -7.42 34.79
CA GLY A 474 -2.21 -8.73 35.36
C GLY A 474 -2.66 -9.79 34.34
N GLN A 475 -2.75 -9.46 33.06
CA GLN A 475 -3.09 -10.38 31.97
C GLN A 475 -1.88 -10.66 31.06
N PRO A 476 -1.77 -11.87 30.48
CA PRO A 476 -0.77 -12.15 29.46
C PRO A 476 -1.04 -11.33 28.20
N LEU A 477 -0.01 -10.71 27.65
CA LEU A 477 -0.12 -10.00 26.38
C LEU A 477 0.22 -10.93 25.21
N ASP A 478 -0.77 -11.18 24.37
CA ASP A 478 -0.60 -11.93 23.12
C ASP A 478 -0.51 -10.99 21.92
N LEU A 479 0.71 -10.67 21.52
CA LEU A 479 0.97 -9.90 20.32
C LEU A 479 1.97 -10.65 19.44
N SER A 480 1.71 -10.66 18.14
CA SER A 480 2.62 -11.24 17.16
C SER A 480 2.59 -10.45 15.86
N GLY A 481 3.67 -10.54 15.11
CA GLY A 481 3.79 -9.87 13.82
C GLY A 481 5.06 -10.25 13.09
N THR A 482 5.29 -9.54 11.98
CA THR A 482 6.51 -9.70 11.20
C THR A 482 7.47 -8.56 11.49
N THR A 483 8.73 -8.89 11.73
CA THR A 483 9.78 -7.89 11.88
C THR A 483 10.07 -7.21 10.54
N ILE A 484 10.66 -6.02 10.58
CA ILE A 484 11.06 -5.26 9.37
C ILE A 484 11.92 -6.07 8.37
N ASN A 485 12.66 -7.06 8.88
CA ASN A 485 13.53 -7.98 8.12
C ASN A 485 12.84 -9.29 7.71
N GLY A 486 11.51 -9.41 7.87
CA GLY A 486 10.72 -10.56 7.40
C GLY A 486 10.65 -11.75 8.37
N LYS A 487 11.21 -11.66 9.58
CA LYS A 487 11.11 -12.74 10.59
C LYS A 487 9.82 -12.61 11.39
N LYS A 488 9.09 -13.72 11.58
CA LYS A 488 7.95 -13.77 12.51
C LYS A 488 8.43 -13.70 13.96
N LEU A 489 7.73 -12.91 14.78
CA LEU A 489 7.98 -12.78 16.21
C LEU A 489 6.63 -12.78 16.96
N SER A 490 6.58 -13.50 18.07
CA SER A 490 5.45 -13.51 19.00
C SER A 490 5.96 -13.27 20.41
N LEU A 491 5.28 -12.39 21.16
CA LEU A 491 5.63 -12.11 22.55
C LEU A 491 5.49 -13.36 23.43
N ARG A 492 4.59 -14.31 23.09
CA ARG A 492 4.46 -15.59 23.82
C ARG A 492 5.73 -16.43 23.83
N ASN A 493 6.60 -16.24 22.84
CA ASN A 493 7.86 -16.95 22.71
C ASN A 493 8.99 -16.29 23.49
N LEU A 494 8.79 -15.07 24.01
CA LEU A 494 9.73 -14.35 24.84
C LEU A 494 9.39 -14.63 26.30
N LYS A 495 10.09 -15.59 26.90
CA LYS A 495 9.93 -15.98 28.32
C LYS A 495 11.27 -16.05 29.02
N GLY A 496 11.26 -15.86 30.32
CA GLY A 496 12.44 -15.93 31.19
C GLY A 496 13.11 -14.58 31.43
N LYS A 497 12.69 -13.52 30.74
CA LYS A 497 13.06 -12.14 31.03
C LYS A 497 11.85 -11.22 30.90
N PRO A 498 11.79 -10.13 31.68
CA PRO A 498 10.91 -9.01 31.40
C PRO A 498 11.05 -8.50 29.96
N VAL A 499 9.92 -8.10 29.36
CA VAL A 499 9.86 -7.59 27.98
C VAL A 499 9.31 -6.17 27.98
N LEU A 500 10.09 -5.23 27.44
CA LEU A 500 9.60 -3.88 27.12
C LEU A 500 9.04 -3.86 25.70
N VAL A 501 7.76 -3.53 25.58
CA VAL A 501 7.10 -3.28 24.30
C VAL A 501 7.02 -1.77 24.07
N HIS A 502 7.63 -1.27 22.99
CA HIS A 502 7.67 0.15 22.66
C HIS A 502 7.04 0.41 21.29
N TYR A 503 5.86 1.02 21.29
CA TYR A 503 5.21 1.55 20.10
C TYR A 503 5.81 2.90 19.74
N TRP A 504 6.27 3.06 18.49
CA TRP A 504 6.94 4.27 18.03
C TRP A 504 6.84 4.46 16.52
N ALA A 505 7.30 5.61 16.01
CA ALA A 505 7.45 5.86 14.58
C ALA A 505 8.60 6.85 14.31
N THR A 506 9.16 6.88 13.10
CA THR A 506 10.29 7.77 12.77
C THR A 506 9.93 9.24 12.76
N TRP A 507 8.66 9.58 12.54
CA TRP A 507 8.13 10.95 12.59
C TRP A 507 7.79 11.42 14.01
N CYS A 508 7.80 10.52 15.00
CA CYS A 508 7.54 10.84 16.41
C CYS A 508 8.84 11.27 17.09
N GLU A 509 8.99 12.58 17.35
CA GLU A 509 10.20 13.12 18.00
C GLU A 509 10.36 12.65 19.46
N PRO A 510 9.32 12.64 20.31
CA PRO A 510 9.44 12.10 21.67
C PRO A 510 9.90 10.64 21.69
N CYS A 511 9.44 9.82 20.73
CA CYS A 511 9.86 8.43 20.61
C CYS A 511 11.38 8.28 20.36
N LYS A 512 12.02 9.24 19.69
CA LYS A 512 13.48 9.21 19.47
C LYS A 512 14.24 9.47 20.76
N VAL A 513 13.70 10.31 21.64
CA VAL A 513 14.23 10.53 23.00
C VAL A 513 14.11 9.24 23.81
N ASP A 514 12.96 8.58 23.76
CA ASP A 514 12.74 7.30 24.44
C ASP A 514 13.71 6.22 23.97
N ILE A 515 13.91 6.10 22.65
CA ILE A 515 14.86 5.15 22.06
C ILE A 515 16.28 5.36 22.60
N ALA A 516 16.73 6.61 22.75
CA ALA A 516 18.06 6.89 23.29
C ALA A 516 18.19 6.36 24.73
N ARG A 517 17.19 6.62 25.58
CA ARG A 517 17.18 6.13 26.96
C ARG A 517 17.02 4.61 27.05
N ILE A 518 16.18 4.01 26.21
CA ILE A 518 16.01 2.55 26.13
C ILE A 518 17.32 1.88 25.72
N ARG A 519 18.12 2.47 24.80
CA ARG A 519 19.45 1.94 24.45
C ARG A 519 20.38 1.90 25.67
N GLU A 520 20.45 2.97 26.45
CA GLU A 520 21.29 3.01 27.66
C GLU A 520 20.91 1.91 28.66
N LEU A 521 19.60 1.68 28.82
CA LEU A 521 19.09 0.66 29.73
C LEU A 521 19.25 -0.75 29.18
N GLU A 522 19.04 -0.97 27.87
CA GLU A 522 19.33 -2.26 27.22
C GLU A 522 20.81 -2.60 27.35
N GLU A 523 21.72 -1.65 27.16
CA GLU A 523 23.15 -1.90 27.35
C GLU A 523 23.51 -2.27 28.79
N LYS A 524 22.88 -1.60 29.77
CA LYS A 524 23.09 -1.83 31.20
C LYS A 524 22.49 -3.15 31.69
N TYR A 525 21.32 -3.53 31.20
CA TYR A 525 20.53 -4.68 31.64
C TYR A 525 20.35 -5.75 30.56
N ARG A 526 21.22 -5.81 29.55
CA ARG A 526 21.10 -6.70 28.36
C ARG A 526 20.77 -8.16 28.67
N ARG A 527 21.25 -8.66 29.82
CA ARG A 527 21.02 -10.04 30.27
C ARG A 527 19.68 -10.25 30.96
N ASP A 528 19.05 -9.16 31.39
CA ASP A 528 17.92 -9.15 32.32
C ASP A 528 16.64 -8.55 31.69
N ILE A 529 16.70 -7.99 30.48
CA ILE A 529 15.54 -7.47 29.74
C ILE A 529 15.61 -7.87 28.26
N ASP A 530 14.45 -8.08 27.64
CA ASP A 530 14.28 -8.06 26.18
C ASP A 530 13.45 -6.83 25.76
N VAL A 531 13.77 -6.25 24.61
CA VAL A 531 13.02 -5.12 24.04
C VAL A 531 12.39 -5.55 22.72
N VAL A 532 11.15 -5.12 22.49
CA VAL A 532 10.46 -5.27 21.21
C VAL A 532 9.90 -3.93 20.80
N GLY A 533 10.37 -3.41 19.68
CA GLY A 533 9.81 -2.20 19.08
C GLY A 533 8.68 -2.56 18.13
N ILE A 534 7.64 -1.73 18.11
CA ILE A 534 6.54 -1.80 17.16
C ILE A 534 6.53 -0.48 16.42
N ALA A 535 6.98 -0.52 15.17
CA ALA A 535 7.10 0.66 14.35
C ALA A 535 5.81 0.89 13.58
N LEU A 536 5.16 2.02 13.82
CA LEU A 536 3.92 2.47 13.19
C LEU A 536 4.18 3.52 12.09
N ASP A 537 5.30 3.41 11.41
CA ASP A 537 5.59 4.21 10.21
C ASP A 537 4.60 3.85 9.09
N GLY A 538 4.11 4.86 8.36
CA GLY A 538 3.23 4.61 7.21
C GLY A 538 3.96 3.89 6.06
N ASP A 539 5.25 4.15 5.89
CA ASP A 539 6.09 3.61 4.81
C ASP A 539 7.29 2.83 5.33
N LYS A 540 7.46 1.61 4.82
CA LYS A 540 8.55 0.69 5.16
C LYS A 540 9.91 1.28 4.79
N ALA A 541 10.01 1.95 3.65
CA ALA A 541 11.29 2.46 3.15
C ALA A 541 11.85 3.56 4.07
N SER A 542 10.98 4.42 4.60
CA SER A 542 11.33 5.47 5.56
C SER A 542 11.86 4.90 6.87
N LEU A 543 11.18 3.89 7.40
CA LEU A 543 11.64 3.14 8.57
C LEU A 543 13.00 2.45 8.31
N GLN A 544 13.15 1.79 7.17
CA GLN A 544 14.41 1.14 6.80
C GLN A 544 15.57 2.14 6.69
N ARG A 545 15.36 3.29 6.05
CA ARG A 545 16.35 4.38 5.97
C ARG A 545 16.75 4.86 7.36
N PHE A 546 15.78 5.07 8.25
CA PHE A 546 16.07 5.45 9.63
C PHE A 546 16.91 4.38 10.35
N LEU A 547 16.51 3.11 10.29
CA LEU A 547 17.21 2.01 10.96
C LEU A 547 18.60 1.72 10.38
N GLN A 548 18.85 2.00 9.10
CA GLN A 548 20.20 1.95 8.52
C GLN A 548 21.10 3.04 9.12
N SER A 549 20.58 4.25 9.31
CA SER A 549 21.34 5.36 9.88
C SER A 549 21.51 5.27 11.41
N LYS A 550 20.51 4.70 12.10
CA LYS A 550 20.46 4.54 13.56
C LYS A 550 20.02 3.11 13.93
N PRO A 551 20.92 2.11 13.80
CA PRO A 551 20.57 0.70 14.05
C PRO A 551 20.09 0.45 15.47
N LEU A 552 18.96 -0.24 15.64
CA LEU A 552 18.45 -0.67 16.94
C LEU A 552 18.81 -2.16 17.16
N ASN A 553 19.30 -2.48 18.36
CA ASN A 553 19.80 -3.82 18.68
C ASN A 553 18.68 -4.83 19.02
N TRP A 554 17.43 -4.38 18.97
CA TRP A 554 16.25 -5.18 19.27
C TRP A 554 15.30 -5.25 18.06
N PRO A 555 14.49 -6.32 17.94
CA PRO A 555 13.59 -6.49 16.81
C PRO A 555 12.56 -5.35 16.73
N GLN A 556 12.27 -4.94 15.49
CA GLN A 556 11.19 -4.02 15.15
C GLN A 556 10.12 -4.79 14.41
N LEU A 557 8.96 -5.00 15.03
CA LEU A 557 7.73 -5.40 14.35
C LEU A 557 7.27 -4.25 13.45
N TYR A 558 6.87 -4.57 12.23
CA TYR A 558 6.38 -3.60 11.26
C TYR A 558 5.36 -4.26 10.34
N GLU A 559 4.20 -3.62 10.25
CA GLU A 559 3.14 -3.90 9.28
C GLU A 559 2.62 -2.56 8.76
N PRO A 560 2.17 -2.48 7.48
CA PRO A 560 1.62 -1.26 6.93
C PRO A 560 0.35 -0.81 7.68
N GLY A 561 0.00 0.47 7.57
CA GLY A 561 -1.21 1.06 8.13
C GLY A 561 -0.99 2.02 9.31
N GLY A 562 0.22 2.07 9.89
CA GLY A 562 0.54 3.02 10.96
C GLY A 562 -0.39 2.91 12.17
N LEU A 563 -0.98 4.03 12.63
CA LEU A 563 -1.93 4.08 13.74
C LEU A 563 -3.29 3.42 13.41
N ASP A 564 -3.58 3.19 12.14
CA ASP A 564 -4.76 2.46 11.67
C ASP A 564 -4.44 1.00 11.31
N GLY A 565 -3.17 0.59 11.42
CA GLY A 565 -2.73 -0.77 11.13
C GLY A 565 -3.05 -1.74 12.26
N ARG A 566 -3.10 -3.03 11.92
CA ARG A 566 -3.43 -4.13 12.86
C ARG A 566 -2.65 -4.05 14.18
N LEU A 567 -1.34 -3.78 14.12
CA LEU A 567 -0.49 -3.73 15.31
C LEU A 567 -0.91 -2.62 16.29
N ALA A 568 -1.45 -1.50 15.79
CA ALA A 568 -1.99 -0.41 16.59
C ALA A 568 -3.43 -0.72 17.04
N GLU A 569 -4.29 -1.21 16.12
CA GLU A 569 -5.68 -1.56 16.41
C GLU A 569 -5.79 -2.63 17.52
N GLU A 570 -4.92 -3.64 17.55
CA GLU A 570 -4.98 -4.74 18.53
C GLU A 570 -4.83 -4.32 20.00
N LEU A 571 -4.20 -3.17 20.26
CA LEU A 571 -4.09 -2.57 21.59
C LEU A 571 -4.70 -1.16 21.66
N GLY A 572 -5.44 -0.75 20.62
CA GLY A 572 -6.04 0.58 20.52
C GLY A 572 -5.01 1.67 20.85
N VAL A 573 -3.86 1.61 20.20
CA VAL A 573 -2.79 2.61 20.35
C VAL A 573 -3.21 3.86 19.59
N LEU A 574 -3.43 4.94 20.32
CA LEU A 574 -3.95 6.20 19.79
C LEU A 574 -2.86 7.25 19.61
N THR A 575 -1.84 7.20 20.46
CA THR A 575 -0.73 8.14 20.46
C THR A 575 0.60 7.42 20.66
N LEU A 576 1.66 8.09 20.22
CA LEU A 576 3.03 7.63 20.34
C LEU A 576 3.84 8.65 21.15
N PRO A 577 4.81 8.19 21.95
CA PRO A 577 5.14 6.80 22.24
C PRO A 577 4.09 6.13 23.14
N THR A 578 3.95 4.81 23.04
CA THR A 578 3.19 3.99 24.00
C THR A 578 4.08 2.83 24.45
N MET A 579 4.24 2.63 25.76
CA MET A 579 5.06 1.55 26.32
C MET A 579 4.28 0.66 27.28
N LEU A 580 4.53 -0.64 27.16
CA LEU A 580 4.06 -1.66 28.09
C LEU A 580 5.25 -2.46 28.59
N LEU A 581 5.22 -2.83 29.87
CA LEU A 581 6.23 -3.68 30.48
C LEU A 581 5.58 -5.00 30.91
N LEU A 582 6.18 -6.10 30.47
CA LEU A 582 5.75 -7.45 30.77
C LEU A 582 6.78 -8.11 31.70
N ASP A 583 6.32 -8.98 32.59
CA ASP A 583 7.18 -9.85 33.39
C ASP A 583 7.76 -11.03 32.59
N LYS A 584 8.52 -11.89 33.28
CA LYS A 584 9.22 -13.05 32.69
C LYS A 584 8.26 -14.16 32.20
N GLU A 585 7.00 -14.14 32.61
CA GLU A 585 5.94 -15.03 32.15
C GLU A 585 5.15 -14.46 30.96
N GLY A 586 5.35 -13.18 30.65
CA GLY A 586 4.66 -12.44 29.59
C GLY A 586 3.38 -11.74 30.06
N VAL A 587 3.20 -11.56 31.37
CA VAL A 587 2.07 -10.83 31.96
C VAL A 587 2.39 -9.35 32.02
N VAL A 588 1.45 -8.50 31.61
CA VAL A 588 1.64 -7.04 31.67
C VAL A 588 1.63 -6.60 33.13
N VAL A 589 2.69 -5.93 33.56
CA VAL A 589 2.81 -5.36 34.90
C VAL A 589 2.56 -3.85 34.90
N GLU A 590 2.92 -3.17 33.81
CA GLU A 590 2.68 -1.73 33.64
C GLU A 590 2.25 -1.40 32.21
N ARG A 591 1.30 -0.48 32.10
CA ARG A 591 0.85 0.16 30.85
C ARG A 591 1.06 1.66 30.95
N ASN A 592 1.21 2.34 29.82
CA ASN A 592 1.53 3.78 29.76
C ASN A 592 2.81 4.14 30.53
N LEU A 593 3.80 3.24 30.51
CA LEU A 593 5.07 3.44 31.18
C LEU A 593 5.80 4.63 30.55
N MET A 594 6.25 5.57 31.37
CA MET A 594 7.11 6.66 30.92
C MET A 594 8.57 6.20 30.93
N VAL A 595 9.37 6.63 29.94
CA VAL A 595 10.76 6.18 29.83
C VAL A 595 11.61 6.59 31.04
N THR A 596 11.21 7.65 31.74
CA THR A 596 11.83 8.15 32.97
C THR A 596 11.70 7.17 34.14
N ASP A 597 10.62 6.39 34.17
CA ASP A 597 10.30 5.45 35.25
C ASP A 597 10.77 4.03 34.96
N LEU A 598 11.05 3.73 33.68
CA LEU A 598 11.43 2.40 33.18
C LEU A 598 12.53 1.71 34.02
N GLU A 599 13.59 2.43 34.40
CA GLU A 599 14.68 1.82 35.18
C GLU A 599 14.22 1.35 36.58
N ASN A 600 13.33 2.11 37.22
CA ASN A 600 12.81 1.75 38.53
C ASN A 600 11.86 0.56 38.45
N SER A 601 10.96 0.57 37.44
CA SER A 601 10.07 -0.56 37.15
C SER A 601 10.85 -1.85 36.87
N LEU A 602 11.90 -1.77 36.04
CA LEU A 602 12.76 -2.92 35.75
C LEU A 602 13.43 -3.50 37.01
N LYS A 603 13.99 -2.65 37.88
CA LYS A 603 14.61 -3.11 39.14
C LYS A 603 13.60 -3.83 40.03
N SER A 604 12.36 -3.33 40.10
CA SER A 604 11.29 -3.95 40.89
C SER A 604 10.96 -5.36 40.37
N ILE A 605 10.88 -5.54 39.06
CA ILE A 605 10.51 -6.82 38.45
C ILE A 605 11.68 -7.82 38.51
N ILE A 606 12.91 -7.38 38.24
CA ILE A 606 14.09 -8.25 38.26
C ILE A 606 14.39 -8.77 39.69
N ALA A 607 14.05 -8.00 40.72
CA ALA A 607 14.23 -8.41 42.10
C ALA A 607 13.25 -9.50 42.58
N ASN A 608 12.17 -9.78 41.82
CA ASN A 608 11.09 -10.73 42.12
C ASN A 608 11.10 -11.96 41.18
#